data_AF-A0A4Q6AN05-F1
#
_entry.id   AF-A0A4Q6AN05-F1
#
_cell.length_a   1.000
_cell.length_b   1.000
_cell.length_c   1.000
_cell.angle_alpha   90.00
_cell.angle_beta   90.00
_cell.angle_gamma   90.00
#
_symmetry.space_group_name_H-M   'P 1'
#
loop_
_entity.id
_entity.type
_entity.pdbx_description
1 polymer ?
#
loop_
_entity_poly.entity_id
_entity_poly.type
_entity_poly.pdbx_seq_one_letter_code
_entity_poly.pdbx_strand_id
1 'polypeptide(L)'
;MKANIIRNCFTLLALLLLVNTASAQVQGKVVINEYMPWTANGCGINSEFVELLNFGPGPVDIGCYILTNGKKTITIPAQTILQPGEFYVLAGQDYIPGTCANIDSSGKGVTADLNWNSCNCTDNTPSASDG
;
A
#
# COMPACT_ATOMS: atom_id res chain seq x y z
N MET A 1 53.43 6.57 -29.77
CA MET A 1 52.78 7.34 -28.68
C MET A 1 51.30 7.69 -28.94
N LYS A 2 50.87 8.00 -30.18
CA LYS A 2 49.46 8.37 -30.49
C LYS A 2 48.41 7.24 -30.34
N ALA A 3 48.79 5.97 -30.54
CA ALA A 3 47.86 4.84 -30.47
C ALA A 3 47.36 4.50 -29.05
N ASN A 4 48.18 4.76 -28.01
CA ASN A 4 47.80 4.48 -26.62
C ASN A 4 46.79 5.49 -26.06
N ILE A 5 46.79 6.72 -26.59
CA ILE A 5 45.83 7.77 -26.22
C ILE A 5 44.44 7.45 -26.74
N ILE A 6 44.35 6.93 -27.98
CA ILE A 6 43.07 6.57 -28.62
C ILE A 6 42.44 5.34 -27.95
N ARG A 7 43.25 4.34 -27.57
CA ARG A 7 42.79 3.12 -26.87
C ARG A 7 42.32 3.40 -25.44
N ASN A 8 42.99 4.30 -24.73
CA ASN A 8 42.57 4.75 -23.39
C ASN A 8 41.32 5.63 -23.44
N CYS A 9 41.10 6.38 -24.53
CA CYS A 9 39.91 7.19 -24.71
C CYS A 9 38.66 6.32 -24.97
N PHE A 10 38.79 5.25 -25.77
CA PHE A 10 37.71 4.28 -26.01
C PHE A 10 37.32 3.48 -24.76
N THR A 11 38.29 3.11 -23.91
CA THR A 11 37.98 2.42 -22.65
C THR A 11 37.36 3.34 -21.60
N LEU A 12 37.78 4.61 -21.50
CA LEU A 12 37.10 5.59 -20.64
C LEU A 12 35.66 5.89 -21.09
N LEU A 13 35.42 5.97 -22.40
CA LEU A 13 34.08 6.24 -22.93
C LEU A 13 33.12 5.04 -22.74
N ALA A 14 33.61 3.81 -22.89
CA ALA A 14 32.86 2.59 -22.58
C ALA A 14 32.57 2.45 -21.07
N LEU A 15 33.49 2.91 -20.20
CA LEU A 15 33.28 2.96 -18.76
C LEU A 15 32.22 4.01 -18.38
N LEU A 16 32.18 5.17 -19.05
CA LEU A 16 31.15 6.20 -18.86
C LEU A 16 29.76 5.77 -19.37
N LEU A 17 29.68 4.98 -20.43
CA LEU A 17 28.41 4.46 -20.99
C LEU A 17 27.74 3.40 -20.09
N LEU A 18 28.51 2.70 -19.24
CA LEU A 18 27.99 1.75 -18.25
C LEU A 18 27.38 2.44 -17.00
N VAL A 19 27.58 3.76 -16.83
CA VAL A 19 27.07 4.53 -15.66
C VAL A 19 25.74 5.22 -15.95
N ASN A 20 25.19 5.10 -17.17
CA ASN A 20 23.81 5.50 -17.45
C ASN A 20 22.86 4.41 -16.95
N THR A 21 22.86 4.16 -15.64
CA THR A 21 21.74 3.48 -15.01
C THR A 21 20.54 4.39 -15.20
N ALA A 22 19.60 3.94 -16.03
CA ALA A 22 18.31 4.57 -16.15
C ALA A 22 17.77 4.83 -14.74
N SER A 23 17.50 6.10 -14.43
CA SER A 23 16.69 6.48 -13.29
C SER A 23 15.30 5.89 -13.51
N ALA A 24 15.12 4.62 -13.15
CA ALA A 24 13.79 4.08 -12.94
C ALA A 24 13.17 4.95 -11.85
N GLN A 25 11.97 5.47 -12.07
CA GLN A 25 11.25 6.23 -11.07
C GLN A 25 11.06 5.34 -9.84
N VAL A 26 11.93 5.47 -8.84
CA VAL A 26 11.84 4.82 -7.52
C VAL A 26 10.80 5.56 -6.68
N GLN A 27 9.64 5.82 -7.28
CA GLN A 27 8.50 6.43 -6.60
C GLN A 27 7.55 5.32 -6.21
N GLY A 28 7.02 5.36 -4.99
CA GLY A 28 5.92 4.49 -4.62
C GLY A 28 4.65 4.84 -5.39
N LYS A 29 3.77 3.85 -5.52
CA LYS A 29 2.49 3.95 -6.24
C LYS A 29 1.43 3.26 -5.41
N VAL A 30 0.56 4.06 -4.80
CA VAL A 30 -0.57 3.55 -4.01
C VAL A 30 -1.70 3.18 -4.95
N VAL A 31 -2.26 1.99 -4.74
CA VAL A 31 -3.50 1.53 -5.37
C VAL A 31 -4.43 0.99 -4.30
N ILE A 32 -5.74 1.04 -4.55
CA ILE A 32 -6.68 0.16 -3.83
C ILE A 32 -6.47 -1.23 -4.41
N ASN A 33 -5.88 -2.14 -3.64
CA ASN A 33 -5.55 -3.49 -4.08
C ASN A 33 -6.74 -4.43 -3.86
N GLU A 34 -7.34 -4.35 -2.68
CA GLU A 34 -8.50 -5.15 -2.32
C GLU A 34 -9.59 -4.27 -1.71
N TYR A 35 -10.83 -4.63 -2.03
CA TYR A 35 -12.03 -4.04 -1.45
C TYR A 35 -13.03 -5.16 -1.22
N MET A 36 -13.43 -5.35 0.03
CA MET A 36 -14.36 -6.40 0.44
C MET A 36 -15.59 -5.79 1.09
N PRO A 37 -16.58 -5.40 0.28
CA PRO A 37 -17.93 -5.21 0.78
C PRO A 37 -18.58 -6.58 1.00
N TRP A 38 -19.48 -6.70 1.96
CA TRP A 38 -20.31 -7.89 2.15
C TRP A 38 -19.53 -9.18 2.45
N THR A 39 -19.14 -9.33 3.70
CA THR A 39 -18.25 -10.41 4.15
C THR A 39 -18.86 -11.80 4.01
N ALA A 40 -18.00 -12.79 3.78
CA ALA A 40 -18.41 -14.18 3.66
C ALA A 40 -18.79 -14.79 5.02
N ASN A 41 -19.46 -15.94 4.99
CA ASN A 41 -19.68 -16.80 6.16
C ASN A 41 -20.36 -16.13 7.37
N GLY A 42 -21.11 -15.05 7.14
CA GLY A 42 -21.85 -14.35 8.20
C GLY A 42 -20.96 -13.56 9.17
N CYS A 43 -19.73 -13.23 8.79
CA CYS A 43 -18.78 -12.52 9.65
C CYS A 43 -19.18 -11.07 10.00
N GLY A 44 -20.22 -10.55 9.36
CA GLY A 44 -20.80 -9.26 9.67
C GLY A 44 -19.99 -8.09 9.08
N ILE A 45 -20.58 -6.91 9.20
CA ILE A 45 -20.09 -5.67 8.57
C ILE A 45 -18.71 -5.24 9.07
N ASN A 46 -18.33 -5.62 10.29
CA ASN A 46 -17.03 -5.24 10.85
C ASN A 46 -15.86 -5.94 10.15
N SER A 47 -16.12 -7.00 9.38
CA SER A 47 -15.10 -7.71 8.60
C SER A 47 -14.90 -7.11 7.21
N GLU A 48 -15.65 -6.07 6.85
CA GLU A 48 -15.41 -5.32 5.62
C GLU A 48 -14.09 -4.54 5.73
N PHE A 49 -13.37 -4.46 4.62
CA PHE A 49 -12.09 -3.76 4.58
C PHE A 49 -11.76 -3.20 3.21
N VAL A 50 -10.82 -2.26 3.23
CA VAL A 50 -10.09 -1.76 2.07
C VAL A 50 -8.61 -1.97 2.33
N GLU A 51 -7.89 -2.48 1.34
CA GLU A 51 -6.44 -2.59 1.36
C GLU A 51 -5.82 -1.61 0.36
N LEU A 52 -4.89 -0.80 0.85
CA LEU A 52 -4.01 0.00 0.01
C LEU A 52 -2.68 -0.73 -0.18
N LEU A 53 -2.19 -0.86 -1.40
CA LEU A 53 -0.89 -1.45 -1.71
C LEU A 53 0.04 -0.42 -2.32
N ASN A 54 1.29 -0.40 -1.86
CA ASN A 54 2.35 0.24 -2.61
C ASN A 54 2.87 -0.70 -3.72
N PHE A 55 2.30 -0.57 -4.90
CA PHE A 55 2.71 -1.31 -6.11
C PHE A 55 3.94 -0.70 -6.81
N GLY A 56 4.46 0.42 -6.30
CA GLY A 56 5.62 1.10 -6.87
C GLY A 56 6.94 0.52 -6.37
N PRO A 57 8.05 0.74 -7.10
CA PRO A 57 9.37 0.26 -6.70
C PRO A 57 10.05 1.10 -5.60
N GLY A 58 9.43 2.19 -5.14
CA GLY A 58 9.95 3.05 -4.06
C GLY A 58 8.98 3.23 -2.90
N PRO A 59 9.41 3.80 -1.76
CA PRO A 59 8.52 4.09 -0.64
C PRO A 59 7.48 5.17 -1.00
N VAL A 60 6.34 5.15 -0.33
CA VAL A 60 5.30 6.19 -0.43
C VAL A 60 4.75 6.55 0.95
N ASP A 61 4.74 7.84 1.25
CA ASP A 61 4.04 8.38 2.41
C ASP A 61 2.55 8.52 2.08
N ILE A 62 1.73 7.75 2.79
CA ILE A 62 0.26 7.80 2.74
C ILE A 62 -0.32 8.50 3.97
N GLY A 63 0.52 9.07 4.83
CA GLY A 63 0.08 9.86 5.97
C GLY A 63 -0.83 11.00 5.53
N CYS A 64 -1.88 11.25 6.31
CA CYS A 64 -2.92 12.23 6.03
C CYS A 64 -3.72 11.97 4.74
N TYR A 65 -3.56 10.82 4.06
CA TYR A 65 -4.48 10.44 2.99
C TYR A 65 -5.88 10.32 3.55
N ILE A 66 -6.85 10.72 2.73
CA ILE A 66 -8.26 10.69 3.07
C ILE A 66 -8.93 9.62 2.22
N LEU A 67 -9.51 8.61 2.88
CA LEU A 67 -10.36 7.62 2.25
C LEU A 67 -11.82 7.96 2.55
N THR A 68 -12.66 8.00 1.51
CA THR A 68 -14.07 8.36 1.65
C THR A 68 -14.95 7.62 0.64
N ASN A 69 -16.16 7.27 1.06
CA ASN A 69 -17.24 6.80 0.19
C ASN A 69 -18.30 7.91 -0.07
N GLY A 70 -18.01 9.15 0.31
CA GLY A 70 -18.91 10.29 0.22
C GLY A 70 -19.87 10.46 1.41
N LYS A 71 -20.02 9.46 2.29
CA LYS A 71 -20.79 9.54 3.55
C LYS A 71 -19.88 9.58 4.78
N LYS A 72 -18.85 8.74 4.77
CA LYS A 72 -17.84 8.63 5.83
C LYS A 72 -16.48 8.99 5.27
N THR A 73 -15.62 9.44 6.17
CA THR A 73 -14.26 9.87 5.86
C THR A 73 -13.33 9.36 6.95
N ILE A 74 -12.23 8.75 6.53
CA ILE A 74 -11.17 8.29 7.42
C ILE A 74 -9.86 8.94 6.95
N THR A 75 -9.11 9.48 7.89
CA THR A 75 -7.79 10.05 7.63
C THR A 75 -6.73 9.10 8.16
N ILE A 76 -5.80 8.70 7.32
CA ILE A 76 -4.66 7.86 7.72
C ILE A 76 -3.73 8.68 8.63
N PRO A 77 -3.26 8.12 9.77
CA PRO A 77 -2.32 8.81 10.65
C PRO A 77 -1.11 9.36 9.90
N ALA A 78 -0.66 10.55 10.29
CA ALA A 78 0.54 11.16 9.72
C ALA A 78 1.76 10.22 9.86
N GLN A 79 2.75 10.39 8.96
CA GLN A 79 4.00 9.62 8.98
C GLN A 79 3.80 8.12 8.73
N THR A 80 2.74 7.74 8.02
CA THR A 80 2.50 6.36 7.58
C THR A 80 3.16 6.14 6.23
N ILE A 81 4.26 5.40 6.20
CA ILE A 81 5.04 5.13 4.98
C ILE A 81 4.93 3.66 4.62
N LEU A 82 4.53 3.37 3.38
CA LEU A 82 4.57 2.03 2.81
C LEU A 82 5.84 1.83 2.00
N GLN A 83 6.64 0.82 2.34
CA GLN A 83 7.73 0.33 1.51
C GLN A 83 7.19 -0.39 0.26
N PRO A 84 8.03 -0.65 -0.77
CA PRO A 84 7.62 -1.41 -1.94
C PRO A 84 7.01 -2.76 -1.57
N GLY A 85 5.79 -3.02 -2.05
CA GLY A 85 5.05 -4.26 -1.78
C GLY A 85 4.35 -4.33 -0.43
N GLU A 86 4.52 -3.34 0.45
CA GLU A 86 3.74 -3.25 1.70
C GLU A 86 2.31 -2.78 1.42
N PHE A 87 1.39 -3.26 2.25
CA PHE A 87 -0.01 -2.90 2.23
C PHE A 87 -0.45 -2.26 3.55
N TYR A 88 -1.60 -1.59 3.51
CA TYR A 88 -2.25 -0.96 4.66
C TYR A 88 -3.73 -1.31 4.66
N VAL A 89 -4.19 -1.99 5.70
CA VAL A 89 -5.58 -2.47 5.83
C VAL A 89 -6.39 -1.54 6.72
N LEU A 90 -7.50 -1.05 6.18
CA LEU A 90 -8.52 -0.32 6.92
C LEU A 90 -9.75 -1.20 7.10
N ALA A 91 -10.20 -1.40 8.35
CA ALA A 91 -11.34 -2.29 8.65
C ALA A 91 -12.21 -1.82 9.83
N GLY A 92 -13.34 -2.48 10.03
CA GLY A 92 -14.22 -2.24 11.19
C GLY A 92 -13.75 -2.86 12.51
N GLN A 93 -12.70 -3.69 12.51
CA GLN A 93 -12.20 -4.40 13.70
C GLN A 93 -10.69 -4.69 13.60
N ASP A 94 -10.08 -5.13 14.70
CA ASP A 94 -8.63 -5.38 14.77
C ASP A 94 -8.16 -6.53 13.89
N TYR A 95 -8.95 -7.61 13.79
CA TYR A 95 -8.56 -8.83 13.07
C TYR A 95 -9.73 -9.38 12.26
N ILE A 96 -9.49 -9.65 10.98
CA ILE A 96 -10.45 -10.28 10.07
C ILE A 96 -10.01 -11.73 9.85
N PRO A 97 -10.78 -12.73 10.31
CA PRO A 97 -10.47 -14.12 10.03
C PRO A 97 -10.41 -14.40 8.51
N GLY A 98 -9.48 -15.24 8.07
CA GLY A 98 -9.35 -15.62 6.64
C GLY A 98 -10.56 -16.39 6.10
N THR A 99 -11.49 -16.81 6.97
CA THR A 99 -12.80 -17.34 6.55
C THR A 99 -13.80 -16.23 6.20
N CYS A 100 -13.59 -15.00 6.65
CA CYS A 100 -14.51 -13.88 6.45
C CYS A 100 -14.28 -13.16 5.13
N ALA A 101 -13.10 -13.34 4.55
CA ALA A 101 -12.66 -12.67 3.36
C ALA A 101 -11.57 -13.51 2.69
N ASN A 102 -11.48 -13.45 1.36
CA ASN A 102 -10.41 -14.11 0.61
C ASN A 102 -9.09 -13.33 0.72
N ILE A 103 -8.71 -13.00 1.96
CA ILE A 103 -7.53 -12.20 2.27
C ILE A 103 -6.37 -13.17 2.36
N ASP A 104 -5.55 -13.15 1.32
CA ASP A 104 -4.48 -14.11 1.09
C ASP A 104 -4.99 -15.56 0.87
N SER A 105 -4.43 -16.24 -0.15
CA SER A 105 -4.77 -17.63 -0.43
C SER A 105 -4.20 -18.63 0.60
N SER A 106 -3.72 -18.16 1.77
CA SER A 106 -3.16 -18.97 2.84
C SER A 106 -4.18 -19.33 3.93
N GLY A 107 -5.38 -18.74 3.88
CA GLY A 107 -6.45 -18.97 4.86
C GLY A 107 -6.15 -18.39 6.24
N LYS A 108 -5.09 -17.58 6.34
CA LYS A 108 -4.80 -16.79 7.53
C LYS A 108 -5.62 -15.50 7.46
N GLY A 109 -6.13 -15.06 8.59
CA GLY A 109 -6.75 -13.74 8.67
C GLY A 109 -5.73 -12.60 8.66
N VAL A 110 -6.22 -11.38 8.49
CA VAL A 110 -5.41 -10.16 8.47
C VAL A 110 -5.68 -9.29 9.68
N THR A 111 -4.65 -8.62 10.17
CA THR A 111 -4.77 -7.58 11.20
C THR A 111 -4.93 -6.23 10.50
N ALA A 112 -5.90 -5.43 10.93
CA ALA A 112 -6.08 -4.09 10.39
C ALA A 112 -5.04 -3.13 10.97
N ASP A 113 -4.42 -2.31 10.11
CA ASP A 113 -3.52 -1.23 10.51
C ASP A 113 -4.29 -0.04 11.08
N LEU A 114 -5.46 0.23 10.52
CA LEU A 114 -6.40 1.23 11.00
C LEU A 114 -7.79 0.64 11.15
N ASN A 115 -8.39 0.84 12.30
CA ASN A 115 -9.73 0.38 12.57
C ASN A 115 -10.50 1.39 13.42
N TRP A 116 -11.75 1.03 13.72
CA TRP A 116 -12.68 1.89 14.44
C TRP A 116 -12.20 2.33 15.84
N ASN A 117 -11.35 1.53 16.48
CA ASN A 117 -10.76 1.83 17.78
C ASN A 117 -9.47 2.66 17.67
N SER A 118 -8.75 2.56 16.55
CA SER A 118 -7.44 3.21 16.34
C SER A 118 -7.48 4.44 15.44
N CYS A 119 -8.57 4.66 14.71
CA CYS A 119 -8.70 5.77 13.76
C CYS A 119 -9.00 7.13 14.40
N ASN A 120 -9.29 7.16 15.71
CA ASN A 120 -9.75 8.38 16.42
C ASN A 120 -10.94 9.04 15.70
N CYS A 121 -11.81 8.21 15.11
CA CYS A 121 -13.03 8.64 14.43
C CYS A 121 -14.06 9.16 15.43
N THR A 122 -14.96 10.05 14.99
CA THR A 122 -15.97 10.67 15.86
C THR A 122 -17.25 9.84 16.01
N ASP A 123 -17.51 8.95 15.05
CA ASP A 123 -18.62 7.99 15.12
C ASP A 123 -18.00 6.65 15.51
N ASN A 124 -18.40 6.03 16.63
CA ASN A 124 -17.75 4.83 17.20
C ASN A 124 -18.47 3.51 16.87
N THR A 125 -19.40 3.50 15.92
CA THR A 125 -20.15 2.28 15.56
C THR A 125 -20.27 2.09 14.06
N PRO A 126 -19.72 0.98 13.50
CA PRO A 126 -20.08 0.51 12.17
C PRO A 126 -21.58 0.21 12.11
N SER A 127 -22.27 0.70 11.09
CA SER A 127 -23.70 0.43 10.85
C SER A 127 -23.90 -0.20 9.48
N ALA A 128 -24.94 -1.05 9.34
CA ALA A 128 -25.21 -1.77 8.09
C ALA A 128 -25.58 -0.85 6.91
N SER A 129 -25.74 0.46 7.14
CA SER A 129 -25.97 1.48 6.12
C SER A 129 -24.71 2.18 5.61
N ASP A 130 -23.53 1.84 6.16
CA ASP A 130 -22.26 2.51 5.86
C ASP A 130 -21.54 2.00 4.59
N GLY A 131 -22.13 1.00 3.91
CA GLY A 131 -21.75 0.57 2.56
C GLY A 131 -21.95 1.63 1.48
#